data_AF-A0A519BVN1-F1
#
_entry.id   AF-A0A519BVN1-F1
#
_cell.length_a   1.000
_cell.length_b   1.000
_cell.length_c   1.000
_cell.angle_alpha   90.00
_cell.angle_beta   90.00
_cell.angle_gamma   90.00
#
_symmetry.space_group_name_H-M   'P 1'
#
loop_
_entity.id
_entity.type
_entity.pdbx_description
1 polymer ?
#
loop_
_entity_poly.entity_id
_entity_poly.type
_entity_poly.pdbx_seq_one_letter_code
_entity_poly.pdbx_strand_id
1 'polypeptide(L)'
;MMAKAVMAERDSDGDGELSKEEYDIMAEQAKSNGGWPDDVDADALFAKYDSDADGELDLSETQALISEIVPRMMGVNSPDAGQESTTWNPDQKEQEKLEKL
;
A
#
# COMPACT_ATOMS: atom_id res chain seq x y z
N MET A 1 12.41 -1.75 -1.07
CA MET A 1 11.31 -2.22 -1.93
C MET A 1 10.02 -1.60 -1.41
N MET A 2 9.11 -1.14 -2.27
CA MET A 2 7.87 -0.46 -1.85
C MET A 2 7.02 -1.32 -0.89
N ALA A 3 6.89 -2.63 -1.15
CA ALA A 3 6.20 -3.56 -0.26
C ALA A 3 6.71 -3.53 1.17
N LYS A 4 8.03 -3.60 1.34
CA LYS A 4 8.66 -3.53 2.65
C LYS A 4 8.45 -2.16 3.34
N ALA A 5 8.33 -1.07 2.58
CA ALA A 5 8.06 0.24 3.17
C ALA A 5 6.60 0.38 3.61
N VAL A 6 5.66 -0.14 2.82
CA VAL A 6 4.23 -0.19 3.17
C VAL A 6 4.01 -1.10 4.38
N MET A 7 4.61 -2.30 4.38
CA MET A 7 4.62 -3.18 5.55
C MET A 7 5.19 -2.45 6.74
N ALA A 8 6.41 -1.91 6.70
CA ALA A 8 7.01 -1.24 7.85
C ALA A 8 6.20 -0.07 8.44
N GLU A 9 5.28 0.53 7.68
CA GLU A 9 4.37 1.56 8.18
C GLU A 9 3.07 1.00 8.77
N ARG A 10 2.65 -0.17 8.31
CA ARG A 10 1.31 -0.69 8.54
C ARG A 10 1.26 -1.97 9.37
N ASP A 11 2.24 -2.84 9.17
CA ASP A 11 2.65 -4.00 9.99
C ASP A 11 3.01 -3.48 11.40
N SER A 12 1.99 -3.48 12.25
CA SER A 12 1.99 -2.88 13.58
C SER A 12 2.50 -3.85 14.64
N ASP A 13 2.38 -5.16 14.40
CA ASP A 13 2.87 -6.21 15.29
C ASP A 13 4.26 -6.75 14.91
N GLY A 14 4.74 -6.41 13.72
CA GLY A 14 6.10 -6.66 13.25
C GLY A 14 6.33 -8.09 12.80
N ASP A 15 5.27 -8.78 12.37
CA ASP A 15 5.33 -10.19 11.95
C ASP A 15 5.85 -10.35 10.50
N GLY A 16 5.86 -9.27 9.72
CA GLY A 16 6.32 -9.24 8.34
C GLY A 16 5.22 -9.56 7.33
N GLU A 17 3.96 -9.60 7.77
CA GLU A 17 2.76 -9.92 7.02
C GLU A 17 1.77 -8.74 7.18
N LEU A 18 0.74 -8.66 6.34
CA LEU A 18 -0.33 -7.67 6.50
C LEU A 18 -1.63 -8.39 6.81
N SER A 19 -2.00 -8.35 8.07
CA SER A 19 -3.25 -8.92 8.54
C SER A 19 -4.44 -8.16 7.94
N LYS A 20 -5.58 -8.83 7.76
CA LYS A 20 -6.79 -8.20 7.18
C LYS A 20 -7.21 -6.90 7.88
N GLU A 21 -7.03 -6.81 9.20
CA GLU A 21 -7.34 -5.61 9.98
C GLU A 21 -6.40 -4.43 9.63
N GLU A 22 -5.10 -4.71 9.47
CA GLU A 22 -4.10 -3.69 9.15
C GLU A 22 -4.29 -3.13 7.75
N TYR A 23 -4.61 -4.04 6.81
CA TYR A 23 -4.97 -3.73 5.45
C TYR A 23 -6.24 -2.86 5.37
N ASP A 24 -7.30 -3.20 6.12
CA ASP A 24 -8.55 -2.44 6.08
C ASP A 24 -8.32 -0.99 6.54
N ILE A 25 -7.61 -0.80 7.66
CA ILE A 25 -7.24 0.53 8.15
C ILE A 25 -6.38 1.28 7.13
N MET A 26 -5.45 0.59 6.44
CA MET A 26 -4.66 1.20 5.36
C MET A 26 -5.55 1.69 4.22
N ALA A 27 -6.47 0.85 3.77
CA ALA A 27 -7.39 1.16 2.69
C ALA A 27 -8.32 2.31 3.07
N GLU A 28 -8.85 2.33 4.29
CA GLU A 28 -9.68 3.43 4.80
C GLU A 28 -8.91 4.76 4.87
N GLN A 29 -7.65 4.74 5.34
CA GLN A 29 -6.80 5.93 5.35
C GLN A 29 -6.47 6.39 3.93
N ALA A 30 -6.12 5.47 3.03
CA ALA A 30 -5.85 5.79 1.63
C ALA A 30 -7.09 6.36 0.93
N LYS A 31 -8.28 5.83 1.20
CA LYS A 31 -9.57 6.37 0.71
C LYS A 31 -9.80 7.78 1.26
N SER A 32 -9.61 7.98 2.56
CA SER A 32 -9.79 9.29 3.21
C SER A 32 -8.83 10.36 2.68
N ASN A 33 -7.61 9.97 2.32
CA ASN A 33 -6.61 10.86 1.75
C ASN A 33 -6.72 11.02 0.22
N GLY A 34 -7.69 10.36 -0.43
CA GLY A 34 -7.86 10.38 -1.88
C GLY A 34 -6.74 9.65 -2.66
N GLY A 35 -5.93 8.86 -1.96
CA GLY A 35 -4.92 8.00 -2.58
C GLY A 35 -5.52 6.70 -3.11
N TRP A 36 -6.59 6.19 -2.52
CA TRP A 36 -7.18 4.93 -2.98
C TRP A 36 -8.04 5.14 -4.24
N PRO A 37 -7.87 4.31 -5.29
CA PRO A 37 -8.73 4.39 -6.47
C PRO A 37 -10.18 4.00 -6.12
N ASP A 38 -11.12 4.90 -6.41
CA ASP A 38 -12.55 4.76 -6.05
C ASP A 38 -13.23 3.55 -6.73
N ASP A 39 -12.71 3.15 -7.90
CA ASP A 39 -13.21 2.00 -8.68
C ASP A 39 -12.71 0.64 -8.14
N VAL A 40 -11.88 0.65 -7.10
CA VAL A 40 -11.25 -0.57 -6.58
C VAL A 40 -11.74 -0.87 -5.18
N ASP A 41 -12.38 -2.03 -5.03
CA ASP A 41 -12.74 -2.57 -3.72
C ASP A 41 -11.51 -3.12 -3.01
N ALA A 42 -11.24 -2.60 -1.81
CA ALA A 42 -10.13 -3.03 -0.96
C ALA A 42 -10.27 -4.50 -0.55
N ASP A 43 -11.42 -4.92 -0.05
CA ASP A 43 -11.66 -6.31 0.34
C ASP A 43 -11.51 -7.28 -0.84
N ALA A 44 -11.97 -6.87 -2.04
CA ALA A 44 -11.80 -7.66 -3.26
C ALA A 44 -10.35 -7.75 -3.72
N LEU A 45 -9.56 -6.69 -3.50
CA LEU A 45 -8.12 -6.70 -3.75
C LEU A 45 -7.39 -7.60 -2.78
N PHE A 46 -7.71 -7.51 -1.48
CA PHE A 46 -7.14 -8.37 -0.46
C PHE A 46 -7.34 -9.83 -0.85
N ALA A 47 -8.59 -10.25 -1.07
CA ALA A 47 -8.92 -11.62 -1.46
C ALA A 47 -8.37 -12.05 -2.82
N LYS A 48 -7.99 -11.10 -3.69
CA LYS A 48 -7.34 -11.40 -4.97
C LYS A 48 -5.86 -11.74 -4.78
N TYR A 49 -5.20 -11.12 -3.81
CA TYR A 49 -3.77 -11.27 -3.58
C TYR A 49 -3.44 -12.30 -2.51
N ASP A 50 -4.28 -12.46 -1.50
CA ASP A 50 -4.28 -13.55 -0.50
C ASP A 50 -4.55 -14.89 -1.22
N SER A 51 -3.47 -15.47 -1.75
CA SER A 51 -3.53 -16.59 -2.69
C SER A 51 -3.62 -17.93 -1.99
N ASP A 52 -3.07 -18.00 -0.77
CA ASP A 52 -3.16 -19.17 0.09
C ASP A 52 -4.38 -19.12 1.04
N ALA A 53 -5.12 -18.00 1.05
CA ALA A 53 -6.35 -17.81 1.81
C ALA A 53 -6.14 -17.98 3.33
N ASP A 54 -4.98 -17.56 3.81
CA ASP A 54 -4.63 -17.59 5.24
C ASP A 54 -5.22 -16.38 6.00
N GLY A 55 -5.66 -15.35 5.26
CA GLY A 55 -6.26 -14.14 5.80
C GLY A 55 -5.26 -13.04 6.10
N GLU A 56 -4.04 -13.18 5.59
CA GLU A 56 -2.89 -12.28 5.73
C GLU A 56 -2.31 -12.03 4.32
N LEU A 57 -1.41 -11.06 4.19
CA LEU A 57 -0.69 -10.83 2.93
C LEU A 57 0.80 -10.85 3.20
N ASP A 58 1.49 -11.83 2.64
CA ASP A 58 2.94 -11.91 2.78
C ASP A 58 3.65 -10.81 1.97
N LEU A 59 4.98 -10.72 2.10
CA LEU A 59 5.79 -9.74 1.38
C LEU A 59 5.61 -9.84 -0.14
N SER A 60 5.45 -11.06 -0.66
CA SER A 60 5.30 -11.36 -2.09
C SER A 60 3.95 -10.91 -2.60
N GLU A 61 2.87 -11.25 -1.88
CA GLU A 61 1.51 -10.83 -2.20
C GLU A 61 1.33 -9.32 -2.09
N THR A 62 1.85 -8.72 -1.02
CA THR A 62 1.85 -7.27 -0.83
C THR A 62 2.62 -6.55 -1.94
N GLN A 63 3.74 -7.11 -2.41
CA GLN A 63 4.46 -6.57 -3.56
C GLN A 63 3.62 -6.60 -4.83
N ALA A 64 2.94 -7.71 -5.10
CA ALA A 64 2.09 -7.85 -6.28
C ALA A 64 0.89 -6.89 -6.23
N LEU A 65 0.31 -6.69 -5.05
CA LEU A 65 -0.78 -5.72 -4.80
C LEU A 65 -0.34 -4.29 -5.10
N ILE A 66 0.81 -3.89 -4.56
CA ILE A 66 1.36 -2.55 -4.74
C ILE A 66 1.68 -2.29 -6.21
N SER A 67 2.24 -3.27 -6.92
CA SER A 67 2.51 -3.15 -8.35
C SER A 67 1.27 -2.92 -9.22
N GLU A 68 0.09 -3.36 -8.78
CA GLU A 68 -1.19 -3.12 -9.45
C GLU A 68 -1.81 -1.76 -9.06
N ILE A 69 -1.73 -1.37 -7.79
CA ILE A 69 -2.39 -0.15 -7.28
C ILE A 69 -1.57 1.12 -7.51
N VAL A 70 -0.26 1.08 -7.33
CA VAL A 70 0.64 2.23 -7.49
C VAL A 70 0.49 2.96 -8.84
N PRO A 71 0.46 2.28 -10.00
CA PRO A 71 0.28 2.98 -11.28
C PRO A 71 -1.10 3.64 -11.41
N ARG A 72 -2.15 3.04 -10.83
CA ARG A 72 -3.49 3.65 -10.77
C ARG A 72 -3.53 4.86 -9.87
N MET A 73 -2.85 4.79 -8.72
CA MET A 73 -2.66 5.90 -7.77
C MET A 73 -1.98 7.11 -8.40
N MET A 74 -0.97 6.89 -9.23
CA MET A 74 -0.23 7.97 -9.88
C MET A 74 -0.81 8.42 -11.23
N GLY A 75 -1.95 7.85 -11.65
CA GLY A 75 -2.57 8.20 -12.93
C GLY A 75 -1.73 7.80 -14.15
N VAL A 76 -0.75 6.91 -13.99
CA VAL A 76 0.12 6.43 -15.07
C VAL A 76 -0.52 5.19 -15.67
N ASN A 77 -1.58 5.40 -16.46
CA ASN A 77 -2.20 4.34 -17.24
C ASN A 77 -1.30 3.98 -18.43
N SER A 78 -0.22 3.24 -18.21
CA SER A 78 0.57 2.66 -19.31
C SER A 78 1.37 1.43 -18.84
N PRO A 79 1.21 0.25 -19.46
CA PRO A 79 1.89 -1.01 -19.08
C PRO A 79 3.35 -1.10 -19.56
N ASP A 80 4.01 0.02 -19.86
CA ASP A 80 5.37 0.05 -20.40
C ASP A 80 6.25 0.99 -19.56
N ALA A 81 6.89 0.42 -18.54
CA ALA A 81 8.20 0.86 -18.05
C ALA A 81 8.64 -0.12 -16.98
N GLY A 82 9.61 -0.96 -17.33
CA GLY A 82 10.48 -1.53 -16.31
C GLY A 82 11.11 -0.42 -15.47
N GLN A 83 11.53 -0.82 -14.28
CA GLN A 83 12.49 -0.14 -13.42
C GLN A 83 11.92 0.80 -12.34
N GLU A 84 11.79 0.23 -11.13
CA GLU A 84 12.40 0.74 -9.90
C GLU A 84 12.59 2.27 -9.80
N SER A 85 11.51 3.02 -9.60
CA SER A 85 11.54 4.23 -8.78
C SER A 85 10.13 4.81 -8.73
N THR A 86 9.42 4.54 -7.65
CA THR A 86 8.51 5.56 -7.17
C THR A 86 8.41 5.40 -5.68
N THR A 87 9.10 6.26 -4.95
CA THR A 87 9.03 6.28 -3.50
C THR A 87 7.67 6.84 -3.12
N TRP A 88 6.79 6.00 -2.61
CA TRP A 88 5.75 6.48 -1.70
C TRP A 88 6.50 6.87 -0.42
N ASN A 89 6.68 8.18 -0.22
CA ASN A 89 7.24 8.78 1.00
C ASN A 89 6.07 9.15 1.91
N PRO A 90 5.64 8.29 2.86
CA PRO A 90 4.70 8.71 3.88
C PRO A 90 5.29 9.78 4.82
N ASP A 91 6.63 9.86 4.89
CA ASP A 91 7.42 10.88 5.58
C ASP A 91 7.16 12.34 5.15
N GLN A 92 6.40 12.60 4.08
CA GLN A 92 6.09 13.97 3.67
C GLN A 92 5.05 14.66 4.57
N LYS A 93 4.42 13.96 5.54
CA LYS A 93 3.45 14.59 6.45
C LYS A 93 4.01 14.97 7.84
N GLU A 94 5.20 14.52 8.22
CA GLU A 94 5.75 14.83 9.57
C GLU A 94 6.88 15.85 9.60
N GLN A 95 7.43 16.27 8.44
CA GLN A 95 8.49 17.29 8.41
C GLN A 95 7.96 18.75 8.35
N GLU A 96 6.66 18.98 8.12
CA GLU A 96 6.10 20.35 8.12
C GLU A 96 5.70 20.87 9.53
N LYS A 97 5.83 20.04 10.59
CA LYS A 97 5.44 20.43 11.95
C LYS A 97 6.59 20.94 12.84
N LEU A 98 7.84 20.90 12.38
CA LEU A 98 9.01 21.27 13.21
C LEU A 98 9.77 22.53 12.77
N GLU A 99 9.39 23.20 11.69
CA GLU A 99 10.04 24.46 11.25
C GLU A 99 9.34 25.74 11.75
N LYS A 100 8.44 25.60 12.74
CA LYS A 100 7.68 26.74 13.31
C LYS A 100 7.81 26.89 14.82
N LEU A 101 8.99 26.57 15.37
CA LEU A 101 9.41 27.08 16.68
C LEU A 101 10.79 27.70 16.64
#